data_AF-A0A4P8XNT3-F1
#
_entry.id   AF-A0A4P8XNT3-F1
#
_cell.length_a   1.000
_cell.length_b   1.000
_cell.length_c   1.000
_cell.angle_alpha   90.00
_cell.angle_beta   90.00
_cell.angle_gamma   90.00
#
_symmetry.space_group_name_H-M   'P 1'
#
loop_
_entity.id
_entity.type
_entity.pdbx_description
1 polymer ?
#
loop_
_entity_poly.entity_id
_entity_poly.type
_entity_poly.pdbx_seq_one_letter_code
_entity_poly.pdbx_strand_id
1 'polypeptide(L)'
;MLNVVLLLLGMLSPISGEAGLTPMTASTMTSPVVHAELKLNTMPEQAPAEPEAVTLNGISLTDRTGDVMDKLGEPLKVTKEPLLGSTEYHYPDMTIGFYEDLTDYVRVHPSASTVQVNGQDIAMTTDALLSSLGEPYFRGEDGVSYVWEYEALKIFMDMDTGELHAVDLFVDYRQ
;
A
#
# COMPACT_ATOMS: atom_id res chain seq x y z
N MET A 1 40.20 39.96 -8.09
CA MET A 1 39.34 40.71 -7.16
C MET A 1 38.30 39.71 -6.68
N LEU A 2 38.47 39.00 -5.54
CA LEU A 2 38.25 39.44 -4.14
C LEU A 2 36.86 40.11 -4.02
N ASN A 3 35.85 39.51 -3.38
CA ASN A 3 35.83 39.13 -1.97
C ASN A 3 35.16 37.77 -1.67
N VAL A 4 35.79 37.07 -0.74
CA VAL A 4 35.32 35.92 0.04
C VAL A 4 34.80 36.44 1.40
N VAL A 5 34.06 35.58 2.12
CA VAL A 5 33.80 35.59 3.58
C VAL A 5 32.83 36.70 4.06
N LEU A 6 31.88 36.51 4.99
CA LEU A 6 31.83 35.65 6.16
C LEU A 6 30.41 35.74 6.79
N LEU A 7 29.75 34.61 7.07
CA LEU A 7 28.92 34.48 8.27
C LEU A 7 28.68 33.00 8.59
N LEU A 8 29.66 32.47 9.30
CA LEU A 8 29.72 31.16 9.93
C LEU A 8 29.09 31.23 11.33
N LEU A 9 28.66 30.05 11.80
CA LEU A 9 28.77 29.56 13.19
C LEU A 9 27.74 30.04 14.24
N GLY A 10 26.79 29.16 14.52
CA GLY A 10 26.15 28.96 15.83
C GLY A 10 25.91 27.46 16.03
N MET A 11 26.99 26.67 16.18
CA MET A 11 27.47 26.16 17.48
C MET A 11 26.70 24.92 17.95
N LEU A 12 27.06 23.80 17.32
CA LEU A 12 27.17 22.50 17.99
C LEU A 12 28.14 22.63 19.16
N SER A 13 27.74 22.18 20.34
CA SER A 13 28.66 21.93 21.45
C SER A 13 28.69 20.43 21.75
N PRO A 14 29.83 19.74 21.54
CA PRO A 14 30.16 18.53 22.28
C PRO A 14 30.90 18.93 23.57
N ILE A 15 30.37 18.54 24.73
CA ILE A 15 31.17 18.50 25.96
C ILE A 15 31.68 17.07 26.10
N SER A 16 32.99 16.93 25.87
CA SER A 16 33.81 15.81 26.31
C SER A 16 34.70 16.31 27.44
N GLY A 17 34.86 15.54 28.52
CA GLY A 17 35.86 15.85 29.54
C GLY A 17 35.66 15.11 30.85
N GLU A 18 36.34 13.97 30.96
CA GLU A 18 36.42 13.07 32.11
C GLU A 18 37.17 13.64 33.35
N ALA A 19 37.10 12.84 34.41
CA ALA A 19 38.13 12.56 35.43
C ALA A 19 37.94 13.23 36.79
N GLY A 20 37.64 12.41 37.80
CA GLY A 20 37.62 12.84 39.20
C GLY A 20 37.18 11.76 40.18
N LEU A 21 38.10 10.83 40.45
CA LEU A 21 38.29 10.01 41.67
C LEU A 21 37.26 10.16 42.82
N THR A 22 36.73 9.00 43.25
CA THR A 22 36.16 8.61 44.55
C THR A 22 35.96 9.67 45.65
N PRO A 23 34.84 9.54 46.40
CA PRO A 23 34.95 9.55 47.85
C PRO A 23 34.35 8.29 48.50
N MET A 24 35.13 7.72 49.41
CA MET A 24 34.70 6.76 50.42
C MET A 24 33.71 7.41 51.40
N THR A 25 32.58 6.71 51.61
CA THR A 25 31.80 6.57 52.84
C THR A 25 31.52 7.79 53.73
N ALA A 26 30.23 8.16 53.80
CA ALA A 26 29.57 8.50 55.05
C ALA A 26 28.20 7.81 55.11
N SER A 27 28.02 6.95 56.11
CA SER A 27 26.83 6.13 56.35
C SER A 27 25.55 6.96 56.51
N THR A 28 24.45 6.55 55.87
CA THR A 28 23.09 6.77 56.39
C THR A 28 22.06 5.90 55.65
N MET A 29 21.41 5.03 56.42
CA MET A 29 20.08 4.42 56.20
C MET A 29 19.79 3.79 54.82
N THR A 30 20.09 2.50 54.63
CA THR A 30 19.50 1.70 53.54
C THR A 30 18.12 1.19 53.94
N SER A 31 17.06 1.85 53.47
CA SER A 31 15.74 1.23 53.37
C SER A 31 15.74 0.22 52.23
N PRO A 32 15.32 -1.04 52.42
CA PRO A 32 15.18 -1.96 51.30
C PRO A 32 14.02 -1.50 50.42
N VAL A 33 14.33 -1.03 49.21
CA VAL A 33 13.34 -0.85 48.15
C VAL A 33 12.91 -2.26 47.71
N VAL A 34 11.72 -2.66 48.12
CA VAL A 34 11.08 -3.89 47.62
C VAL A 34 10.57 -3.58 46.22
N HIS A 35 11.28 -4.03 45.19
CA HIS A 35 10.75 -4.06 43.84
C HIS A 35 9.67 -5.15 43.78
N ALA A 36 8.41 -4.73 43.69
CA ALA A 36 7.33 -5.64 43.34
C ALA A 36 7.47 -5.98 41.85
N GLU A 37 7.97 -7.19 41.54
CA GLU A 37 7.90 -7.72 40.18
C GLU A 37 6.45 -8.10 39.88
N LEU A 38 5.76 -7.22 39.16
CA LEU A 38 4.45 -7.53 38.60
C LEU A 38 4.65 -8.53 37.46
N LYS A 39 4.47 -9.83 37.74
CA LYS A 39 4.38 -10.85 36.69
C LYS A 39 3.06 -10.67 35.95
N LEU A 40 3.09 -9.88 34.88
CA LEU A 40 2.01 -9.86 33.90
C LEU A 40 2.03 -11.19 33.18
N ASN A 41 1.06 -12.05 33.48
CA ASN A 41 0.70 -13.15 32.58
C ASN A 41 0.10 -12.51 31.32
N THR A 42 0.94 -12.23 30.32
CA THR A 42 0.49 -11.90 28.97
C THR A 42 -0.06 -13.18 28.36
N MET A 43 -1.38 -13.36 28.47
CA MET A 43 -2.12 -14.19 27.53
C MET A 43 -1.85 -13.59 26.14
N PRO A 44 -1.46 -14.38 25.13
CA PRO A 44 -1.23 -13.81 23.80
C PRO A 44 -2.55 -13.25 23.30
N GLU A 45 -2.65 -11.92 23.30
CA GLU A 45 -3.69 -11.19 22.62
C GLU A 45 -3.46 -11.47 21.15
N GLN A 46 -4.28 -12.36 20.59
CA GLN A 46 -4.24 -12.68 19.18
C GLN A 46 -4.69 -11.41 18.46
N ALA A 47 -3.72 -10.69 17.88
CA ALA A 47 -3.98 -9.49 17.11
C ALA A 47 -5.08 -9.80 16.09
N PRO A 48 -6.05 -8.88 15.90
CA PRO A 48 -7.02 -9.04 14.83
C PRO A 48 -6.28 -9.31 13.52
N ALA A 49 -6.74 -10.30 12.77
CA ALA A 49 -6.20 -10.57 11.44
C ALA A 49 -6.32 -9.29 10.61
N GLU A 50 -5.22 -8.84 10.01
CA GLU A 50 -5.28 -7.73 9.06
C GLU A 50 -6.19 -8.13 7.90
N PRO A 51 -7.00 -7.20 7.37
CA PRO A 51 -7.86 -7.49 6.24
C PRO A 51 -7.01 -7.98 5.06
N GLU A 52 -7.49 -9.02 4.39
CA GLU A 52 -6.81 -9.55 3.20
C GLU A 52 -6.86 -8.49 2.09
N ALA A 53 -5.70 -8.21 1.49
CA ALA A 53 -5.59 -7.27 0.39
C ALA A 53 -6.42 -7.75 -0.82
N VAL A 54 -7.12 -6.82 -1.45
CA VAL A 54 -7.92 -7.11 -2.64
C VAL A 54 -6.98 -7.45 -3.79
N THR A 55 -7.36 -8.46 -4.57
CA THR A 55 -6.62 -8.85 -5.78
C THR A 55 -7.51 -8.80 -7.01
N LEU A 56 -6.93 -8.35 -8.12
CA LEU A 56 -7.52 -8.38 -9.45
C LEU A 56 -6.60 -9.19 -10.37
N ASN A 57 -7.10 -10.29 -10.93
CA ASN A 57 -6.32 -11.29 -11.67
C ASN A 57 -5.06 -11.76 -10.92
N GLY A 58 -5.18 -11.92 -9.59
CA GLY A 58 -4.09 -12.38 -8.71
C GLY A 58 -3.08 -11.30 -8.32
N ILE A 59 -3.28 -10.05 -8.75
CA ILE A 59 -2.41 -8.91 -8.47
C ILE A 59 -3.03 -8.02 -7.40
N SER A 60 -2.26 -7.71 -6.36
CA SER A 60 -2.60 -6.77 -5.30
C SER A 60 -1.90 -5.43 -5.52
N LEU A 61 -2.44 -4.33 -4.97
CA LEU A 61 -1.75 -3.05 -4.94
C LEU A 61 -0.46 -3.05 -4.09
N THR A 62 -0.27 -4.10 -3.28
CA THR A 62 0.98 -4.31 -2.52
C THR A 62 2.08 -5.02 -3.31
N ASP A 63 1.76 -5.57 -4.49
CA ASP A 63 2.74 -6.22 -5.36
C ASP A 63 3.72 -5.20 -5.95
N ARG A 64 4.98 -5.61 -6.06
CA ARG A 64 6.02 -4.88 -6.78
C ARG A 64 6.17 -5.40 -8.19
N THR A 65 6.96 -4.68 -9.01
CA THR A 65 7.25 -5.15 -10.38
C THR A 65 7.80 -6.57 -10.40
N GLY A 66 8.67 -6.94 -9.45
CA GLY A 66 9.19 -8.30 -9.31
C GLY A 66 8.11 -9.34 -9.02
N ASP A 67 7.20 -9.06 -8.09
CA ASP A 67 6.11 -9.99 -7.74
C ASP A 67 5.16 -10.22 -8.93
N VAL A 68 4.86 -9.15 -9.68
CA VAL A 68 4.05 -9.24 -10.89
C VAL A 68 4.72 -10.12 -11.94
N MET A 69 6.03 -9.98 -12.15
CA MET A 69 6.79 -10.79 -13.10
C MET A 69 6.86 -12.26 -12.67
N ASP A 70 6.98 -12.53 -11.37
CA ASP A 70 6.96 -13.89 -10.83
C ASP A 70 5.59 -14.56 -11.01
N LYS A 71 4.50 -13.79 -10.89
CA LYS A 71 3.12 -14.28 -11.04
C LYS A 71 2.69 -14.46 -12.50
N LEU A 72 3.02 -13.50 -13.37
CA LEU A 72 2.47 -13.41 -14.72
C LEU A 72 3.49 -13.66 -15.85
N GLY A 73 4.78 -13.63 -15.53
CA GLY A 73 5.86 -13.64 -16.51
C GLY A 73 6.08 -12.28 -17.18
N GLU A 74 6.79 -12.29 -18.31
CA GLU A 74 7.14 -11.07 -19.04
C GLU A 74 5.91 -10.42 -19.71
N PRO A 75 5.74 -9.09 -19.62
CA PRO A 75 4.66 -8.39 -20.32
C PRO A 75 4.92 -8.36 -21.82
N LEU A 76 3.84 -8.23 -22.60
CA LEU A 76 3.91 -8.05 -24.06
C LEU A 76 4.56 -6.72 -24.43
N LYS A 77 4.37 -5.70 -23.59
CA LYS A 77 4.91 -4.36 -23.78
C LYS A 77 5.09 -3.68 -22.44
N VAL A 78 6.17 -2.90 -22.33
CA VAL A 78 6.39 -1.97 -21.22
C VAL A 78 6.36 -0.54 -21.76
N THR A 79 5.51 0.30 -21.20
CA THR A 79 5.45 1.74 -21.50
C THR A 79 5.96 2.51 -20.28
N LYS A 80 6.76 3.56 -20.49
CA LYS A 80 7.24 4.43 -19.41
C LYS A 80 6.78 5.85 -19.69
N GLU A 81 6.28 6.55 -18.68
CA GLU A 81 5.94 7.97 -18.75
C GLU A 81 6.92 8.76 -17.87
N PRO A 82 8.00 9.33 -18.46
CA PRO A 82 9.06 9.95 -17.69
C PRO A 82 8.62 11.15 -16.86
N LEU A 83 7.56 11.86 -17.28
CA LEU A 83 7.09 13.05 -16.56
C LEU A 83 6.36 12.69 -15.27
N LEU A 84 5.61 11.59 -15.27
CA LEU A 84 4.88 11.09 -14.11
C LEU A 84 5.67 10.06 -13.31
N GLY A 85 6.81 9.58 -13.83
CA GLY A 85 7.59 8.53 -13.19
C GLY A 85 6.89 7.17 -13.17
N SER A 86 5.83 7.00 -13.95
CA SER A 86 5.04 5.77 -13.99
C SER A 86 5.53 4.82 -15.08
N THR A 87 5.29 3.53 -14.85
CA THR A 87 5.56 2.46 -15.81
C THR A 87 4.29 1.61 -15.95
N GLU A 88 3.95 1.20 -17.16
CA GLU A 88 2.83 0.30 -17.43
C GLU A 88 3.34 -0.98 -18.05
N TYR A 89 2.89 -2.11 -17.50
CA TYR A 89 3.06 -3.44 -18.08
C TYR A 89 1.76 -3.83 -18.77
N HIS A 90 1.85 -4.19 -20.05
CA HIS A 90 0.71 -4.61 -20.85
C HIS A 90 0.74 -6.11 -21.10
N TYR A 91 -0.34 -6.77 -20.71
CA TYR A 91 -0.67 -8.17 -20.95
C TYR A 91 -1.84 -8.26 -21.95
N PRO A 92 -2.19 -9.44 -22.49
CA PRO A 92 -3.23 -9.57 -23.53
C PRO A 92 -4.54 -8.83 -23.21
N ASP A 93 -5.06 -9.01 -21.99
CA ASP A 93 -6.35 -8.46 -21.55
C ASP A 93 -6.23 -7.61 -20.26
N MET A 94 -5.02 -7.16 -19.92
CA MET A 94 -4.79 -6.42 -18.69
C MET A 94 -3.62 -5.43 -18.82
N THR A 95 -3.74 -4.29 -18.14
CA THR A 95 -2.64 -3.34 -17.93
C THR A 95 -2.40 -3.19 -16.44
N ILE A 96 -1.14 -3.19 -16.01
CA ILE A 96 -0.74 -2.92 -14.62
C ILE A 96 0.12 -1.66 -14.62
N GLY A 97 -0.32 -0.64 -13.91
CA GLY A 97 0.43 0.60 -13.70
C GLY A 97 1.23 0.54 -12.43
N PHE A 98 2.45 1.10 -12.48
CA PHE A 98 3.36 1.19 -11.36
C PHE A 98 3.82 2.63 -11.14
N TYR A 99 3.96 3.00 -9.88
CA TYR A 99 4.62 4.22 -9.44
C TYR A 99 5.64 3.87 -8.35
N GLU A 100 6.90 4.30 -8.52
CA GLU A 100 8.00 3.98 -7.59
C GLU A 100 8.10 2.49 -7.22
N ASP A 101 7.97 1.60 -8.22
CA ASP A 101 8.01 0.13 -8.08
C ASP A 101 6.80 -0.50 -7.36
N LEU A 102 5.84 0.30 -6.89
CA LEU A 102 4.58 -0.20 -6.31
C LEU A 102 3.49 -0.27 -7.39
N THR A 103 2.63 -1.28 -7.30
CA THR A 103 1.43 -1.37 -8.13
C THR A 103 0.48 -0.23 -7.77
N ASP A 104 0.27 0.69 -8.70
CA ASP A 104 -0.62 1.85 -8.54
C ASP A 104 -2.05 1.49 -8.98
N TYR A 105 -2.18 0.74 -10.07
CA TYR A 105 -3.47 0.22 -10.52
C TYR A 105 -3.34 -1.07 -11.32
N VAL A 106 -4.42 -1.85 -11.35
CA VAL A 106 -4.63 -2.98 -12.25
C VAL A 106 -5.90 -2.72 -13.05
N ARG A 107 -5.82 -2.80 -14.37
CA ARG A 107 -6.97 -2.62 -15.29
C ARG A 107 -7.16 -3.85 -16.14
N VAL A 108 -8.35 -4.45 -16.09
CA VAL A 108 -8.75 -5.56 -16.97
C VAL A 108 -9.60 -5.01 -18.11
N HIS A 109 -9.18 -5.30 -19.34
CA HIS A 109 -9.82 -4.82 -20.56
C HIS A 109 -11.10 -5.62 -20.85
N PRO A 110 -12.10 -5.01 -21.51
CA PRO A 110 -13.38 -5.67 -21.78
C PRO A 110 -13.25 -6.79 -22.84
N SER A 111 -12.08 -6.94 -23.47
CA SER A 111 -11.74 -8.08 -24.32
C SER A 111 -11.56 -9.38 -23.54
N ALA A 112 -11.30 -9.31 -22.22
CA ALA A 112 -11.24 -10.49 -21.37
C ALA A 112 -12.57 -11.23 -21.38
N SER A 113 -12.54 -12.56 -21.36
CA SER A 113 -13.77 -13.36 -21.18
C SER A 113 -14.16 -13.50 -19.70
N THR A 114 -13.17 -13.43 -18.82
CA THR A 114 -13.31 -13.58 -17.36
C THR A 114 -12.36 -12.62 -16.66
N VAL A 115 -12.73 -12.23 -15.45
CA VAL A 115 -11.88 -11.52 -14.51
C VAL A 115 -11.90 -12.23 -13.17
N GLN A 116 -10.78 -12.27 -12.48
CA GLN A 116 -10.68 -12.86 -11.15
C GLN A 116 -10.60 -11.76 -10.09
N VAL A 117 -11.52 -11.77 -9.13
CA VAL A 117 -11.49 -10.86 -7.97
C VAL A 117 -11.35 -11.70 -6.71
N ASN A 118 -10.30 -11.47 -5.91
CA ASN A 118 -10.01 -12.26 -4.71
C ASN A 118 -10.00 -13.78 -4.96
N GLY A 119 -9.42 -14.20 -6.09
CA GLY A 119 -9.36 -15.61 -6.48
C GLY A 119 -10.66 -16.18 -7.06
N GLN A 120 -11.76 -15.42 -7.10
CA GLN A 120 -13.03 -15.84 -7.69
C GLN A 120 -13.12 -15.42 -9.16
N ASP A 121 -13.29 -16.38 -10.06
CA ASP A 121 -13.53 -16.13 -11.48
C ASP A 121 -14.96 -15.61 -11.71
N ILE A 122 -15.09 -14.50 -12.41
CA ILE A 122 -16.35 -13.83 -12.76
C ILE A 122 -16.36 -13.60 -14.27
N ALA A 123 -17.48 -13.87 -14.93
CA ALA A 123 -17.63 -13.56 -16.35
C ALA A 123 -17.51 -12.05 -16.58
N MET A 124 -16.80 -11.63 -17.63
CA MET A 124 -16.56 -10.22 -17.95
C MET A 124 -17.81 -9.57 -18.60
N THR A 125 -18.91 -9.54 -17.83
CA THR A 125 -20.20 -8.97 -18.20
C THR A 125 -20.74 -8.16 -17.04
N THR A 126 -21.42 -7.05 -17.31
CA THR A 126 -21.98 -6.16 -16.29
C THR A 126 -22.84 -6.93 -15.27
N ASP A 127 -23.77 -7.76 -15.74
CA ASP A 127 -24.65 -8.54 -14.85
C ASP A 127 -23.89 -9.49 -13.93
N ALA A 128 -22.90 -10.21 -14.45
CA ALA A 128 -22.12 -11.16 -13.64
C ALA A 128 -21.25 -10.42 -12.60
N LEU A 129 -20.65 -9.30 -12.97
CA LEU A 129 -19.85 -8.49 -12.06
C LEU A 129 -20.68 -7.91 -10.92
N LEU A 130 -21.81 -7.27 -11.25
CA LEU A 130 -22.70 -6.67 -10.26
C LEU A 130 -23.31 -7.71 -9.31
N SER A 131 -23.71 -8.87 -9.83
CA SER A 131 -24.28 -9.94 -9.01
C SER A 131 -23.24 -10.64 -8.14
N SER A 132 -21.99 -10.78 -8.61
CA SER A 132 -20.93 -11.46 -7.85
C SER A 132 -20.33 -10.59 -6.74
N LEU A 133 -20.22 -9.28 -6.97
CA LEU A 133 -19.61 -8.33 -6.02
C LEU A 133 -20.61 -7.75 -5.01
N GLY A 134 -21.90 -7.92 -5.23
CA GLY A 134 -22.96 -7.43 -4.35
C GLY A 134 -23.25 -5.95 -4.52
N GLU A 135 -23.71 -5.29 -3.45
CA GLU A 135 -24.12 -3.90 -3.50
C GLU A 135 -22.89 -2.97 -3.58
N PRO A 136 -22.80 -2.09 -4.59
CA PRO A 136 -21.70 -1.14 -4.69
C PRO A 136 -21.77 -0.08 -3.59
N TYR A 137 -20.60 0.39 -3.18
CA TYR A 137 -20.46 1.52 -2.26
C TYR A 137 -20.90 2.84 -2.92
N PHE A 138 -20.58 3.02 -4.21
CA PHE A 138 -20.89 4.22 -4.96
C PHE A 138 -21.35 3.89 -6.38
N ARG A 139 -22.33 4.65 -6.88
CA ARG A 139 -22.80 4.62 -8.26
C ARG A 139 -22.58 5.99 -8.89
N GLY A 140 -21.71 6.05 -9.89
CA GLY A 140 -21.38 7.24 -10.66
C GLY A 140 -21.98 7.22 -12.06
N GLU A 141 -21.68 8.26 -12.83
CA GLU A 141 -22.10 8.37 -14.24
C GLU A 141 -21.37 7.40 -15.16
N ASP A 142 -20.16 6.97 -14.77
CA ASP A 142 -19.26 6.12 -15.54
C ASP A 142 -19.08 4.71 -14.93
N GLY A 143 -20.00 4.31 -14.05
CA GLY A 143 -20.07 2.97 -13.50
C GLY A 143 -20.19 2.93 -11.97
N VAL A 144 -19.75 1.83 -11.37
CA VAL A 144 -19.92 1.57 -9.93
C VAL A 144 -18.62 1.22 -9.24
N SER A 145 -18.53 1.50 -7.94
CA SER A 145 -17.32 1.26 -7.15
C SER A 145 -17.62 0.50 -5.87
N TYR A 146 -16.71 -0.40 -5.53
CA TYR A 146 -16.63 -1.20 -4.32
C TYR A 146 -15.38 -0.78 -3.58
N VAL A 147 -15.43 -0.63 -2.25
CA VAL A 147 -14.33 -0.10 -1.44
C VAL A 147 -14.04 -1.04 -0.28
N TRP A 148 -12.76 -1.33 -0.07
CA TRP A 148 -12.21 -2.08 1.05
C TRP A 148 -11.07 -1.28 1.67
N GLU A 149 -11.33 -0.64 2.81
CA GLU A 149 -10.40 0.27 3.49
C GLU A 149 -9.77 1.33 2.56
N TYR A 150 -8.59 1.04 2.01
CA TYR A 150 -7.79 1.93 1.16
C TYR A 150 -7.75 1.52 -0.31
N GLU A 151 -8.49 0.48 -0.69
CA GLU A 151 -8.54 -0.06 -2.04
C GLU A 151 -9.94 0.08 -2.61
N ALA A 152 -10.03 0.42 -3.89
CA ALA A 152 -11.29 0.48 -4.63
C ALA A 152 -11.23 -0.38 -5.88
N LEU A 153 -12.30 -1.14 -6.11
CA LEU A 153 -12.57 -1.77 -7.39
C LEU A 153 -13.68 -0.99 -8.10
N LYS A 154 -13.42 -0.51 -9.30
CA LYS A 154 -14.40 0.19 -10.13
C LYS A 154 -14.71 -0.62 -11.38
N ILE A 155 -16.00 -0.86 -11.59
CA ILE A 155 -16.51 -1.34 -12.88
C ILE A 155 -16.85 -0.10 -13.69
N PHE A 156 -16.12 0.12 -14.78
CA PHE A 156 -16.42 1.17 -15.73
C PHE A 156 -17.42 0.65 -16.75
N MET A 157 -18.56 1.32 -16.85
CA MET A 157 -19.62 0.95 -17.79
C MET A 157 -20.45 2.16 -18.19
N ASP A 158 -21.04 2.09 -19.38
CA ASP A 158 -22.07 3.04 -19.79
C ASP A 158 -23.37 2.71 -19.03
N MET A 159 -23.87 3.69 -18.27
CA MET A 159 -25.01 3.49 -17.37
C MET A 159 -26.36 3.37 -18.10
N ASP A 160 -26.44 3.80 -19.36
CA ASP A 160 -27.67 3.77 -20.16
C ASP A 160 -27.80 2.46 -20.96
N THR A 161 -26.68 1.97 -21.50
CA THR A 161 -26.61 0.78 -22.37
C THR A 161 -26.15 -0.47 -21.63
N GLY A 162 -25.45 -0.31 -20.50
CA GLY A 162 -24.80 -1.38 -19.76
C GLY A 162 -23.50 -1.90 -20.40
N GLU A 163 -22.98 -1.21 -21.43
CA GLU A 163 -21.73 -1.59 -22.09
C GLU A 163 -20.55 -1.51 -21.12
N LEU A 164 -19.84 -2.63 -20.95
CA LEU A 164 -18.67 -2.73 -20.07
C LEU A 164 -17.44 -2.13 -20.76
N HIS A 165 -16.74 -1.24 -20.07
CA HIS A 165 -15.54 -0.59 -20.57
C HIS A 165 -14.25 -1.06 -19.90
N ALA A 166 -14.26 -1.36 -18.60
CA ALA A 166 -13.10 -1.89 -17.86
C ALA A 166 -13.49 -2.33 -16.44
N VAL A 167 -12.59 -3.07 -15.80
CA VAL A 167 -12.59 -3.27 -14.35
C VAL A 167 -11.23 -2.85 -13.81
N ASP A 168 -11.20 -1.90 -12.89
CA ASP A 168 -9.95 -1.38 -12.31
C ASP A 168 -9.90 -1.64 -10.80
N LEU A 169 -8.71 -1.98 -10.30
CA LEU A 169 -8.34 -1.95 -8.88
C LEU A 169 -7.30 -0.85 -8.68
N PHE A 170 -7.51 0.04 -7.71
CA PHE A 170 -6.65 1.19 -7.43
C PHE A 170 -6.79 1.68 -5.98
N VAL A 171 -5.88 2.53 -5.52
CA VAL A 171 -5.90 3.11 -4.17
C VAL A 171 -7.04 4.13 -4.04
N ASP A 172 -7.90 4.00 -3.02
CA ASP A 172 -8.88 5.03 -2.66
C ASP A 172 -8.27 6.05 -1.68
N TYR A 173 -8.02 7.26 -2.16
CA TYR A 173 -7.45 8.35 -1.35
C TYR A 173 -8.51 9.16 -0.56
N ARG A 174 -9.79 8.80 -0.65
CA ARG A 174 -10.89 9.52 0.03
C ARG A 174 -11.01 9.07 1.48
N GLN A 175 -10.21 9.68 2.37
CA GLN A 175 -10.41 9.64 3.82
C GLN A 175 -10.93 10.98 4.35
#